data_AF-A0A1X1R5E4-F1
#
_entry.id   AF-A0A1X1R5E4-F1
#
_cell.length_a   1.000
_cell.length_b   1.000
_cell.length_c   1.000
_cell.angle_alpha   90.00
_cell.angle_beta   90.00
_cell.angle_gamma   90.00
#
_symmetry.space_group_name_H-M   'P 1'
#
loop_
_entity.id
_entity.type
_entity.pdbx_description
1 polymer ?
#
loop_
_entity_poly.entity_id
_entity_poly.type
_entity_poly.pdbx_seq_one_letter_code
_entity_poly.pdbx_strand_id
1 'polypeptide(L)'
;MPANDVIVASTAADAEAVEAIKSHHAQLAGQLAVLTDAMLWAVERGADFEPARAAALVFLTGELLPHAAAEEERLYPAATRTERARPLVESMIAVHRIIGALVERIRIEPPVRAAACGHALRVLFDAHLTDENERILPIVAADPEVSLVEVTHGMHELLGHHHPSTGAEPSHTCGCGESDTDDPVLDVREVPHSIRHATVFGAFDAVPVGGALVLVAHHDPIPLLHQLDQRASGRLDVDYEQRGPEAWRLRLTKR
;
A
#
# COMPACT_ATOMS: atom_id res chain seq x y z
N MET A 1 -0.67 21.43 -19.85
CA MET A 1 0.79 21.28 -19.71
C MET A 1 1.03 21.02 -18.24
N PRO A 2 1.58 19.86 -17.82
CA PRO A 2 1.93 19.72 -16.43
C PRO A 2 3.09 20.69 -16.18
N ALA A 3 2.91 21.61 -15.24
CA ALA A 3 4.03 22.33 -14.68
C ALA A 3 4.99 21.28 -14.14
N ASN A 4 6.25 21.38 -14.54
CA ASN A 4 7.33 20.60 -13.98
C ASN A 4 7.54 21.15 -12.56
N ASP A 5 6.64 20.79 -11.63
CA ASP A 5 6.70 21.17 -10.23
C ASP A 5 7.84 20.40 -9.60
N VAL A 6 9.04 20.92 -9.84
CA VAL A 6 10.22 20.59 -9.05
C VAL A 6 9.86 20.98 -7.62
N ILE A 7 9.65 19.98 -6.77
CA ILE A 7 9.51 20.19 -5.33
C ILE A 7 10.77 20.90 -4.87
N VAL A 8 10.63 22.18 -4.51
CA VAL A 8 11.74 22.96 -3.95
C VAL A 8 11.86 22.56 -2.48
N ALA A 9 12.56 21.47 -2.23
CA ALA A 9 12.95 21.11 -0.88
C ALA A 9 14.01 22.10 -0.37
N SER A 10 13.94 22.44 0.91
CA SER A 10 14.89 23.33 1.59
C SER A 10 16.30 22.72 1.63
N THR A 11 16.40 21.39 1.70
CA THR A 11 17.67 20.65 1.65
C THR A 11 17.59 19.36 0.81
N ALA A 12 18.75 18.80 0.44
CA ALA A 12 18.82 17.50 -0.22
C ALA A 12 18.30 16.35 0.66
N ALA A 13 18.52 16.43 1.97
CA ALA A 13 18.03 15.45 2.93
C ALA A 13 16.49 15.47 3.02
N ASP A 14 15.88 16.67 2.93
CA ASP A 14 14.43 16.79 2.89
C ASP A 14 13.85 16.26 1.57
N ALA A 15 14.55 16.44 0.44
CA ALA A 15 14.15 15.83 -0.82
C ALA A 15 14.17 14.29 -0.75
N GLU A 16 15.20 13.71 -0.14
CA GLU A 16 15.27 12.25 0.10
C GLU A 16 14.15 11.78 1.04
N ALA A 17 13.84 12.56 2.08
CA ALA A 17 12.73 12.28 2.99
C ALA A 17 11.36 12.31 2.27
N VAL A 18 11.13 13.29 1.38
CA VAL A 18 9.90 13.33 0.56
C VAL A 18 9.74 12.06 -0.26
N GLU A 19 10.80 11.60 -0.94
CA GLU A 19 10.72 10.38 -1.74
C GLU A 19 10.55 9.12 -0.88
N ALA A 20 11.17 9.07 0.30
CA ALA A 20 10.96 7.99 1.26
C ALA A 20 9.49 7.90 1.73
N ILE A 21 8.88 9.04 2.08
CA ILE A 21 7.46 9.11 2.49
C ILE A 21 6.55 8.65 1.34
N LYS A 22 6.76 9.19 0.13
CA LYS A 22 5.96 8.80 -1.06
C LYS A 22 6.09 7.31 -1.38
N SER A 23 7.28 6.75 -1.22
CA SER A 23 7.52 5.31 -1.34
C SER A 23 6.74 4.54 -0.28
N HIS A 24 6.78 4.98 0.99
CA HIS A 24 6.00 4.35 2.06
C HIS A 24 4.49 4.40 1.79
N HIS A 25 3.94 5.54 1.38
CA HIS A 25 2.53 5.71 1.03
C HIS A 25 2.10 4.76 -0.09
N ALA A 26 2.95 4.62 -1.11
CA ALA A 26 2.70 3.69 -2.21
C ALA A 26 2.70 2.23 -1.76
N GLN A 27 3.54 1.86 -0.80
CA GLN A 27 3.54 0.53 -0.19
C GLN A 27 2.23 0.27 0.59
N LEU A 28 1.78 1.23 1.41
CA LEU A 28 0.50 1.14 2.12
C LEU A 28 -0.68 0.97 1.15
N ALA A 29 -0.70 1.77 0.07
CA ALA A 29 -1.75 1.69 -0.96
C ALA A 29 -1.75 0.34 -1.67
N GLY A 30 -0.58 -0.19 -2.01
CA GLY A 30 -0.43 -1.52 -2.63
C GLY A 30 -0.94 -2.65 -1.73
N GLN A 31 -0.58 -2.64 -0.44
CA GLN A 31 -1.10 -3.61 0.54
C GLN A 31 -2.62 -3.52 0.66
N LEU A 32 -3.15 -2.30 0.80
CA LEU A 32 -4.58 -2.06 0.95
C LEU A 32 -5.38 -2.57 -0.26
N ALA A 33 -4.86 -2.39 -1.48
CA ALA A 33 -5.49 -2.89 -2.70
C ALA A 33 -5.69 -4.41 -2.64
N VAL A 34 -4.62 -5.17 -2.37
CA VAL A 34 -4.69 -6.64 -2.31
C VAL A 34 -5.65 -7.12 -1.23
N LEU A 35 -5.61 -6.52 -0.03
CA LEU A 35 -6.46 -6.92 1.10
C LEU A 35 -7.94 -6.62 0.85
N THR A 36 -8.25 -5.49 0.21
CA THR A 36 -9.64 -5.12 -0.11
C THR A 36 -10.21 -5.92 -1.27
N ASP A 37 -9.40 -6.25 -2.28
CA ASP A 37 -9.82 -7.13 -3.39
C ASP A 37 -10.04 -8.57 -2.92
N ALA A 38 -9.23 -9.06 -1.98
CA ALA A 38 -9.44 -10.38 -1.37
C ALA A 38 -10.81 -10.48 -0.67
N MET A 39 -11.26 -9.41 0.01
CA MET A 39 -12.60 -9.34 0.58
C MET A 39 -13.71 -9.33 -0.48
N LEU A 40 -13.52 -8.58 -1.58
CA LEU A 40 -14.48 -8.53 -2.67
C LEU A 40 -14.64 -9.89 -3.34
N TRP A 41 -13.56 -10.60 -3.68
CA TRP A 41 -13.70 -11.92 -4.29
C TRP A 41 -14.28 -12.96 -3.35
N ALA A 42 -13.99 -12.89 -2.05
CA ALA A 42 -14.60 -13.80 -1.09
C ALA A 42 -16.13 -13.68 -1.15
N VAL A 43 -16.64 -12.46 -1.28
CA VAL A 43 -18.08 -12.20 -1.48
C VAL A 43 -18.56 -12.68 -2.84
N GLU A 44 -17.88 -12.33 -3.93
CA GLU A 44 -18.29 -12.68 -5.30
C GLU A 44 -18.36 -14.19 -5.53
N ARG A 45 -17.43 -14.94 -4.92
CA ARG A 45 -17.34 -16.40 -5.05
C ARG A 45 -18.13 -17.17 -3.98
N GLY A 46 -18.74 -16.47 -3.02
CA GLY A 46 -19.38 -17.10 -1.86
C GLY A 46 -18.42 -17.95 -1.02
N ALA A 47 -17.14 -17.58 -0.99
CA ALA A 47 -16.11 -18.24 -0.19
C ALA A 47 -16.16 -17.77 1.27
N ASP A 48 -15.33 -18.37 2.13
CA ASP A 48 -15.19 -17.90 3.51
C ASP A 48 -14.59 -16.48 3.54
N PHE A 49 -15.36 -15.53 4.07
CA PHE A 49 -15.02 -14.11 4.13
C PHE A 49 -14.11 -13.78 5.33
N GLU A 50 -14.18 -14.59 6.39
CA GLU A 50 -13.52 -14.28 7.66
C GLU A 50 -12.00 -14.14 7.55
N PRO A 51 -11.28 -15.01 6.82
CA PRO A 51 -9.83 -14.88 6.67
C PRO A 51 -9.42 -13.57 5.99
N ALA A 52 -10.12 -13.17 4.92
CA ALA A 52 -9.85 -11.93 4.20
C ALA A 52 -10.12 -10.70 5.07
N ARG A 53 -11.24 -10.70 5.81
CA ARG A 53 -11.54 -9.64 6.78
C ARG A 53 -10.49 -9.56 7.88
N ALA A 54 -10.09 -10.69 8.45
CA ALA A 54 -9.10 -10.72 9.53
C ALA A 54 -7.75 -10.14 9.05
N ALA A 55 -7.28 -10.55 7.88
CA ALA A 55 -6.05 -10.03 7.29
C ALA A 55 -6.12 -8.51 7.05
N ALA A 56 -7.23 -8.04 6.48
CA ALA A 56 -7.46 -6.60 6.27
C ALA A 56 -7.44 -5.82 7.59
N LEU A 57 -8.13 -6.30 8.63
CA LEU A 57 -8.17 -5.63 9.93
C LEU A 57 -6.81 -5.60 10.64
N VAL A 58 -5.99 -6.64 10.49
CA VAL A 58 -4.62 -6.65 11.03
C VAL A 58 -3.80 -5.50 10.43
N PHE A 59 -3.78 -5.36 9.11
CA PHE A 59 -3.09 -4.26 8.43
C PHE A 59 -3.68 -2.89 8.80
N LEU A 60 -5.01 -2.74 8.71
CA LEU A 60 -5.69 -1.47 8.96
C LEU A 60 -5.42 -0.94 10.38
N THR A 61 -5.41 -1.83 11.38
CA THR A 61 -5.21 -1.44 12.78
C THR A 61 -3.75 -1.42 13.22
N GLY A 62 -2.90 -2.23 12.61
CA GLY A 62 -1.48 -2.33 12.97
C GLY A 62 -0.58 -1.34 12.21
N GLU A 63 -0.99 -0.90 11.02
CA GLU A 63 -0.15 -0.09 10.13
C GLU A 63 -0.87 1.19 9.68
N LEU A 64 -2.02 1.08 9.02
CA LEU A 64 -2.67 2.24 8.39
C LEU A 64 -3.14 3.30 9.40
N LEU A 65 -3.88 2.90 10.45
CA LEU A 65 -4.36 3.85 11.46
C LEU A 65 -3.23 4.45 12.32
N PRO A 66 -2.21 3.67 12.75
CA PRO A 66 -1.02 4.24 13.39
C PRO A 66 -0.27 5.24 12.51
N HIS A 67 -0.15 4.98 11.20
CA HIS A 67 0.46 5.91 10.24
C HIS A 67 -0.30 7.25 10.21
N ALA A 68 -1.62 7.20 10.01
CA ALA A 68 -2.49 8.38 10.03
C ALA A 68 -2.39 9.17 11.34
N ALA A 69 -2.33 8.48 12.48
CA ALA A 69 -2.15 9.12 13.78
C ALA A 69 -0.78 9.83 13.92
N ALA A 70 0.27 9.23 13.37
CA ALA A 70 1.61 9.82 13.41
C ALA A 70 1.71 11.07 12.52
N GLU A 71 1.00 11.10 11.38
CA GLU A 71 0.89 12.31 10.54
C GLU A 71 0.18 13.45 11.28
N GLU A 72 -0.91 13.15 11.97
CA GLU A 72 -1.63 14.12 12.79
C GLU A 72 -0.77 14.67 13.94
N GLU A 73 0.06 13.83 14.55
CA GLU A 73 0.96 14.24 15.64
C GLU A 73 2.15 15.08 15.14
N ARG A 74 2.64 14.84 13.91
CA ARG A 74 3.95 15.33 13.48
C ARG A 74 3.91 16.14 12.19
N LEU A 75 3.41 15.56 11.10
CA LEU A 75 3.45 16.17 9.77
C LEU A 75 2.49 17.37 9.66
N TYR A 76 1.26 17.23 10.16
CA TYR A 76 0.22 18.25 10.04
C TYR A 76 0.50 19.51 10.86
N PRO A 77 1.03 19.43 12.11
CA PRO A 77 1.50 20.60 12.83
C PRO A 77 2.57 21.39 12.06
N ALA A 78 3.50 20.71 11.39
CA ALA A 78 4.50 21.36 10.56
C ALA A 78 3.86 22.08 9.34
N ALA A 79 2.91 21.44 8.66
CA ALA A 79 2.22 22.05 7.52
C ALA A 79 1.40 23.31 7.89
N THR A 80 0.73 23.28 9.05
CA THR A 80 -0.16 24.37 9.50
C THR A 80 0.55 25.65 9.95
N ARG A 81 1.90 25.65 9.98
CA ARG A 81 2.72 26.87 10.08
C ARG A 81 2.44 27.83 8.93
N THR A 82 2.05 27.31 7.76
CA THR A 82 1.54 28.10 6.64
C THR A 82 0.02 28.20 6.70
N GLU A 83 -0.54 29.42 6.77
CA GLU A 83 -2.00 29.63 6.85
C GLU A 83 -2.77 28.98 5.69
N ARG A 84 -2.18 28.94 4.49
CA ARG A 84 -2.76 28.32 3.29
C ARG A 84 -3.03 26.82 3.44
N ALA A 85 -2.26 26.11 4.28
CA ALA A 85 -2.40 24.67 4.47
C ALA A 85 -3.51 24.29 5.45
N ARG A 86 -3.92 25.20 6.33
CA ARG A 86 -4.83 24.88 7.46
C ARG A 86 -6.17 24.28 7.02
N PRO A 87 -6.91 24.84 6.04
CA PRO A 87 -8.18 24.24 5.63
C PRO A 87 -8.02 22.85 5.01
N LEU A 88 -6.90 22.61 4.31
CA LEU A 88 -6.60 21.30 3.75
C LEU A 88 -6.30 20.29 4.87
N VAL A 89 -5.44 20.66 5.83
CA VAL A 89 -5.13 19.80 6.98
C VAL A 89 -6.37 19.47 7.80
N GLU A 90 -7.27 20.43 8.04
CA GLU A 90 -8.55 20.17 8.72
C GLU A 90 -9.41 19.14 7.96
N SER A 91 -9.43 19.22 6.62
CA SER A 91 -10.10 18.25 5.77
C SER A 91 -9.42 16.87 5.84
N MET A 92 -8.09 16.81 5.86
CA MET A 92 -7.32 15.56 5.95
C MET A 92 -7.57 14.83 7.27
N ILE A 93 -7.59 15.55 8.40
CA ILE A 93 -7.97 15.00 9.70
C ILE A 93 -9.42 14.49 9.69
N ALA A 94 -10.34 15.19 9.01
CA ALA A 94 -11.70 14.70 8.84
C ALA A 94 -11.75 13.40 8.02
N VAL A 95 -10.91 13.28 6.98
CA VAL A 95 -10.75 12.04 6.19
C VAL A 95 -10.21 10.90 7.05
N HIS A 96 -9.20 11.12 7.91
CA HIS A 96 -8.72 10.10 8.85
C HIS A 96 -9.81 9.56 9.76
N ARG A 97 -10.70 10.43 10.26
CA ARG A 97 -11.86 10.01 11.05
C ARG A 97 -12.84 9.15 10.24
N ILE A 98 -13.05 9.47 8.97
CA ILE A 98 -13.88 8.65 8.07
C ILE A 98 -13.22 7.30 7.82
N ILE A 99 -11.91 7.26 7.59
CA ILE A 99 -11.14 6.01 7.45
C ILE A 99 -11.33 5.16 8.71
N GLY A 100 -11.13 5.72 9.90
CA GLY A 100 -11.35 5.01 11.17
C GLY A 100 -12.79 4.48 11.32
N ALA A 101 -13.79 5.25 10.91
CA ALA A 101 -15.18 4.80 10.91
C ALA A 101 -15.43 3.65 9.91
N LEU A 102 -14.80 3.68 8.73
CA LEU A 102 -14.87 2.59 7.75
C LEU A 102 -14.20 1.32 8.26
N VAL A 103 -13.06 1.43 8.96
CA VAL A 103 -12.39 0.27 9.61
C VAL A 103 -13.33 -0.40 10.61
N GLU A 104 -14.03 0.38 11.43
CA GLU A 104 -15.00 -0.19 12.38
C GLU A 104 -16.19 -0.84 11.67
N ARG A 105 -16.66 -0.26 10.56
CA ARG A 105 -17.70 -0.88 9.74
C ARG A 105 -17.25 -2.19 9.10
N ILE A 106 -16.01 -2.29 8.61
CA ILE A 106 -15.43 -3.55 8.12
C ILE A 106 -15.48 -4.63 9.20
N ARG A 107 -15.27 -4.27 10.47
CA ARG A 107 -15.28 -5.19 11.61
C ARG A 107 -16.68 -5.76 11.91
N ILE A 108 -17.72 -4.92 11.90
CA ILE A 108 -19.03 -5.28 12.44
C ILE A 108 -20.10 -5.60 11.38
N GLU A 109 -19.93 -5.11 10.16
CA GLU A 109 -20.93 -5.26 9.11
C GLU A 109 -20.90 -6.66 8.45
N PRO A 110 -22.01 -7.12 7.85
CA PRO A 110 -22.04 -8.37 7.11
C PRO A 110 -21.12 -8.31 5.87
N PRO A 111 -20.68 -9.48 5.33
CA PRO A 111 -19.63 -9.57 4.31
C PRO A 111 -19.74 -8.58 3.14
N VAL A 112 -20.91 -8.49 2.51
CA VAL A 112 -21.13 -7.58 1.37
C VAL A 112 -20.88 -6.11 1.75
N ARG A 113 -21.38 -5.70 2.92
CA ARG A 113 -21.23 -4.32 3.41
C ARG A 113 -19.81 -4.05 3.89
N ALA A 114 -19.17 -5.02 4.54
CA ALA A 114 -17.77 -4.93 4.94
C ALA A 114 -16.84 -4.78 3.73
N ALA A 115 -17.02 -5.60 2.69
CA ALA A 115 -16.26 -5.50 1.44
C ALA A 115 -16.45 -4.13 0.76
N ALA A 116 -17.69 -3.64 0.71
CA ALA A 116 -17.98 -2.29 0.18
C ALA A 116 -17.32 -1.18 1.01
N CYS A 117 -17.26 -1.31 2.35
CA CYS A 117 -16.53 -0.37 3.21
C CYS A 117 -15.02 -0.43 2.95
N GLY A 118 -14.46 -1.62 2.73
CA GLY A 118 -13.06 -1.80 2.33
C GLY A 118 -12.74 -1.09 1.02
N HIS A 119 -13.57 -1.29 -0.01
CA HIS A 119 -13.41 -0.59 -1.29
C HIS A 119 -13.53 0.94 -1.14
N ALA A 120 -14.51 1.43 -0.39
CA ALA A 120 -14.68 2.86 -0.13
C ALA A 120 -13.47 3.46 0.62
N LEU A 121 -12.90 2.71 1.58
CA LEU A 121 -11.69 3.11 2.30
C LEU A 121 -10.51 3.23 1.35
N ARG A 122 -10.30 2.26 0.44
CA ARG A 122 -9.25 2.33 -0.58
C ARG A 122 -9.36 3.57 -1.45
N VAL A 123 -10.53 3.84 -2.02
CA VAL A 123 -10.75 5.03 -2.86
C VAL A 123 -10.48 6.32 -2.09
N LEU A 124 -10.93 6.39 -0.83
CA LEU A 124 -10.69 7.55 0.01
C LEU A 124 -9.21 7.73 0.36
N PHE A 125 -8.50 6.63 0.64
CA PHE A 125 -7.07 6.64 0.92
C PHE A 125 -6.25 7.08 -0.29
N ASP A 126 -6.58 6.61 -1.50
CA ASP A 126 -5.90 7.05 -2.74
C ASP A 126 -6.06 8.57 -2.97
N ALA A 127 -7.26 9.10 -2.73
CA ALA A 127 -7.52 10.55 -2.83
C ALA A 127 -6.75 11.33 -1.75
N HIS A 128 -6.75 10.82 -0.53
CA HIS A 128 -5.99 11.36 0.60
C HIS A 128 -4.49 11.41 0.29
N LEU A 129 -3.89 10.33 -0.23
CA LEU A 129 -2.48 10.31 -0.61
C LEU A 129 -2.14 11.33 -1.70
N THR A 130 -3.07 11.62 -2.60
CA THR A 130 -2.88 12.66 -3.62
C THR A 130 -2.78 14.04 -2.97
N ASP A 131 -3.68 14.35 -2.03
CA ASP A 131 -3.64 15.61 -1.29
C ASP A 131 -2.37 15.74 -0.45
N GLU A 132 -1.96 14.66 0.22
CA GLU A 132 -0.78 14.69 1.05
C GLU A 132 0.51 14.81 0.24
N ASN A 133 0.71 13.93 -0.75
CA ASN A 133 1.94 13.87 -1.53
C ASN A 133 2.15 15.10 -2.42
N GLU A 134 1.07 15.63 -2.99
CA GLU A 134 1.18 16.71 -3.99
C GLU A 134 0.93 18.10 -3.39
N ARG A 135 0.36 18.20 -2.19
CA ARG A 135 0.00 19.50 -1.59
C ARG A 135 0.60 19.70 -0.22
N ILE A 136 0.48 18.73 0.70
CA ILE A 136 1.01 18.89 2.07
C ILE A 136 2.53 18.73 2.11
N LEU A 137 3.08 17.64 1.55
CA LEU A 137 4.53 17.37 1.59
C LEU A 137 5.36 18.50 0.98
N PRO A 138 5.01 19.08 -0.19
CA PRO A 138 5.79 20.19 -0.75
C PRO A 138 5.77 21.44 0.13
N ILE A 139 4.69 21.70 0.87
CA ILE A 139 4.62 22.84 1.81
C ILE A 139 5.59 22.64 2.97
N VAL A 140 5.62 21.43 3.55
CA VAL A 140 6.52 21.11 4.67
C VAL A 140 7.97 21.11 4.19
N ALA A 141 8.25 20.49 3.05
CA ALA A 141 9.60 20.41 2.49
C ALA A 141 10.19 21.77 2.08
N ALA A 142 9.34 22.75 1.76
CA ALA A 142 9.77 24.09 1.38
C ALA A 142 10.00 25.03 2.59
N ASP A 143 9.57 24.67 3.80
CA ASP A 143 9.75 25.49 5.01
C ASP A 143 11.19 25.32 5.54
N PRO A 144 12.05 26.37 5.51
CA PRO A 144 13.42 26.27 5.99
C PRO A 144 13.54 26.13 7.52
N GLU A 145 12.45 26.38 8.27
CA GLU A 145 12.41 26.21 9.73
C GLU A 145 11.95 24.80 10.14
N VAL A 146 11.62 23.93 9.18
CA VAL A 146 11.20 22.55 9.42
C VAL A 146 12.17 21.58 8.77
N SER A 147 12.61 20.58 9.54
CA SER A 147 13.33 19.42 9.01
C SER A 147 12.35 18.28 8.80
N LEU A 148 12.13 17.87 7.55
CA LEU A 148 11.21 16.77 7.24
C LEU A 148 11.77 15.44 7.77
N VAL A 149 13.09 15.32 7.80
CA VAL A 149 13.79 14.18 8.41
C VAL A 149 13.43 14.03 9.90
N GLU A 150 13.39 15.15 10.65
CA GLU A 150 13.03 15.13 12.07
C GLU A 150 11.54 14.87 12.28
N VAL A 151 10.69 15.51 11.48
CA VAL A 151 9.22 15.31 11.52
C VAL A 151 8.85 13.84 11.30
N THR A 152 9.57 13.15 10.42
CA THR A 152 9.28 11.77 10.03
C THR A 152 10.10 10.73 10.78
N HIS A 153 11.04 11.15 11.63
CA HIS A 153 11.85 10.27 12.44
C HIS A 153 10.98 9.46 13.40
N GLY A 154 10.96 8.13 13.26
CA GLY A 154 10.11 7.24 14.06
C GLY A 154 8.70 6.99 13.50
N MET A 155 8.30 7.64 12.39
CA MET A 155 7.15 7.18 11.59
C MET A 155 7.50 5.89 10.81
N HIS A 156 8.78 5.75 10.42
CA HIS A 156 9.28 4.62 9.63
C HIS A 156 9.88 3.44 10.42
N GLU A 157 10.06 3.55 11.75
CA GLU A 157 10.64 2.46 12.56
C GLU A 157 9.69 1.26 12.76
N LEU A 158 8.43 1.37 12.32
CA LEU A 158 7.44 0.28 12.36
C LEU A 158 7.63 -0.78 11.26
N LEU A 159 8.60 -0.62 10.34
CA LEU A 159 8.75 -1.49 9.16
C LEU A 159 9.84 -2.56 9.23
N GLY A 160 10.24 -3.02 10.42
CA GLY A 160 11.14 -4.18 10.41
C GLY A 160 11.49 -4.78 11.75
N HIS A 161 10.68 -5.71 12.25
CA HIS A 161 11.17 -6.88 13.00
C HIS A 161 10.22 -8.08 12.82
N HIS A 162 10.61 -9.02 11.94
CA HIS A 162 9.97 -10.33 11.85
C HIS A 162 10.18 -11.12 13.16
N HIS A 163 9.09 -11.45 13.85
CA HIS A 163 9.08 -12.55 14.82
C HIS A 163 8.99 -13.89 14.07
N PRO A 164 9.91 -14.84 14.28
CA PRO A 164 9.79 -16.18 13.72
C PRO A 164 8.72 -16.95 14.49
N SER A 165 7.56 -17.20 13.85
CA SER A 165 6.62 -18.21 14.36
C SER A 165 7.06 -19.59 13.86
N THR A 166 7.43 -20.45 14.81
CA THR A 166 7.80 -21.85 14.59
C THR A 166 6.56 -22.66 14.21
N GLY A 167 6.61 -23.30 13.05
CA GLY A 167 5.51 -24.07 12.49
C GLY A 167 5.29 -25.45 13.09
N ALA A 168 4.10 -25.98 12.80
CA ALA A 168 3.82 -27.40 12.66
C ALA A 168 2.90 -27.55 11.43
N GLU A 169 3.36 -28.29 10.42
CA GLU A 169 2.62 -28.59 9.19
C GLU A 169 1.48 -29.61 9.42
N PRO A 170 0.56 -29.75 8.44
CA PRO A 170 0.77 -30.87 7.51
C PRO A 170 0.58 -30.53 6.02
N SER A 171 1.35 -31.25 5.22
CA SER A 171 1.36 -31.27 3.76
C SER A 171 0.03 -31.69 3.13
N HIS A 172 -0.38 -30.99 2.07
CA HIS A 172 -1.25 -31.56 1.04
C HIS A 172 -0.75 -31.17 -0.36
N THR A 173 -0.11 -32.11 -1.03
CA THR A 173 0.04 -32.13 -2.48
C THR A 173 -1.32 -32.46 -3.10
N CYS A 174 -1.79 -31.63 -4.02
CA CYS A 174 -2.78 -32.04 -5.01
C CYS A 174 -2.42 -31.44 -6.37
N GLY A 175 -2.25 -32.32 -7.34
CA GLY A 175 -2.07 -31.97 -8.74
C GLY A 175 -3.39 -32.09 -9.49
N CYS A 176 -3.78 -31.01 -10.15
CA CYS A 176 -4.54 -31.00 -11.39
C CYS A 176 -4.36 -29.61 -12.02
N GLY A 177 -3.89 -29.62 -13.27
CA GLY A 177 -3.74 -28.41 -14.08
C GLY A 177 -5.09 -27.79 -14.41
N GLU A 178 -5.03 -26.49 -14.66
CA GLU A 178 -6.14 -25.56 -14.94
C GLU A 178 -6.93 -25.15 -13.69
N SER A 179 -6.27 -24.36 -12.83
CA SER A 179 -6.99 -23.43 -11.97
C SER A 179 -7.06 -22.08 -12.68
N ASP A 180 -8.27 -21.71 -13.10
CA ASP A 180 -8.68 -20.31 -13.29
C ASP A 180 -8.60 -19.64 -11.90
N THR A 181 -7.37 -19.41 -11.48
CA THR A 181 -7.03 -18.85 -10.18
C THR A 181 -7.09 -17.36 -10.42
N ASP A 182 -8.29 -16.79 -10.24
CA ASP A 182 -8.55 -15.34 -10.17
C ASP A 182 -7.86 -14.77 -8.92
N ASP A 183 -6.54 -14.77 -9.01
CA ASP A 183 -5.61 -14.09 -8.14
C ASP A 183 -5.79 -12.57 -8.25
N PRO A 184 -5.37 -11.83 -7.22
CA PRO A 184 -5.20 -10.38 -7.31
C PRO A 184 -4.46 -9.95 -8.55
N VAL A 185 -5.01 -8.98 -9.27
CA VAL A 185 -4.35 -8.37 -10.42
C VAL A 185 -3.93 -6.97 -10.03
N LEU A 186 -2.62 -6.73 -10.00
CA LEU A 186 -2.04 -5.40 -9.90
C LEU A 186 -1.51 -4.96 -11.27
N ASP A 187 -2.20 -4.00 -11.89
CA ASP A 187 -1.74 -3.36 -13.12
C ASP A 187 -0.85 -2.15 -12.83
N VAL A 188 0.46 -2.35 -12.88
CA VAL A 188 1.43 -1.29 -12.60
C VAL A 188 1.64 -0.32 -13.76
N ARG A 189 0.92 -0.51 -14.87
CA ARG A 189 0.96 0.42 -16.00
C ARG A 189 0.29 1.74 -15.67
N GLU A 190 -0.67 1.71 -14.75
CA GLU A 190 -1.39 2.87 -14.22
C GLU A 190 -0.64 3.55 -13.07
N VAL A 191 0.37 2.89 -12.51
CA VAL A 191 1.16 3.39 -11.38
C VAL A 191 2.37 4.22 -11.88
N PRO A 192 2.56 5.46 -11.38
CA PRO A 192 3.72 6.28 -11.69
C PRO A 192 5.04 5.57 -11.43
N HIS A 193 6.01 5.76 -12.32
CA HIS A 193 7.28 5.01 -12.28
C HIS A 193 8.03 5.17 -10.94
N SER A 194 8.04 6.37 -10.35
CA SER A 194 8.78 6.68 -9.12
C SER A 194 8.32 5.86 -7.91
N ILE A 195 7.05 5.50 -7.84
CA ILE A 195 6.47 4.77 -6.69
C ILE A 195 6.10 3.31 -7.02
N ARG A 196 6.26 2.90 -8.28
CA ARG A 196 5.82 1.59 -8.77
C ARG A 196 6.38 0.41 -7.97
N HIS A 197 7.68 0.43 -7.69
CA HIS A 197 8.31 -0.68 -6.95
C HIS A 197 7.73 -0.80 -5.55
N ALA A 198 7.54 0.33 -4.87
CA ALA A 198 6.97 0.35 -3.53
C ALA A 198 5.53 -0.17 -3.51
N THR A 199 4.71 0.21 -4.50
CA THR A 199 3.35 -0.36 -4.67
C THR A 199 3.39 -1.88 -4.82
N VAL A 200 4.29 -2.42 -5.64
CA VAL A 200 4.39 -3.87 -5.83
C VAL A 200 4.90 -4.58 -4.57
N PHE A 201 5.88 -4.02 -3.87
CA PHE A 201 6.34 -4.57 -2.59
C PHE A 201 5.20 -4.64 -1.59
N GLY A 202 4.43 -3.57 -1.47
CA GLY A 202 3.25 -3.55 -0.63
C GLY A 202 2.27 -4.65 -1.02
N ALA A 203 1.83 -4.68 -2.28
CA ALA A 203 0.91 -5.69 -2.76
C ALA A 203 1.39 -7.12 -2.47
N PHE A 204 2.68 -7.42 -2.71
CA PHE A 204 3.23 -8.75 -2.46
C PHE A 204 3.40 -9.10 -0.97
N ASP A 205 3.67 -8.11 -0.11
CA ASP A 205 3.73 -8.31 1.34
C ASP A 205 2.37 -8.79 1.88
N ALA A 206 1.27 -8.28 1.33
CA ALA A 206 -0.10 -8.67 1.67
C ALA A 206 -0.52 -10.07 1.16
N VAL A 207 0.23 -10.66 0.23
CA VAL A 207 -0.04 -12.03 -0.26
C VAL A 207 0.28 -13.02 0.87
N PRO A 208 -0.65 -13.94 1.23
CA PRO A 208 -0.38 -14.99 2.21
C PRO A 208 0.59 -16.03 1.64
N VAL A 209 1.29 -16.77 2.51
CA VAL A 209 2.09 -17.93 2.09
C VAL A 209 1.19 -18.94 1.37
N GLY A 210 1.65 -19.44 0.22
CA GLY A 210 0.90 -20.27 -0.72
C GLY A 210 -0.06 -19.49 -1.64
N GLY A 211 -0.26 -18.20 -1.38
CA GLY A 211 -1.04 -17.31 -2.24
C GLY A 211 -0.21 -16.71 -3.37
N ALA A 212 -0.88 -16.03 -4.29
CA ALA A 212 -0.24 -15.42 -5.44
C ALA A 212 -0.89 -14.08 -5.85
N LEU A 213 -0.14 -13.29 -6.62
CA LEU A 213 -0.50 -11.98 -7.16
C LEU A 213 -0.11 -11.94 -8.63
N VAL A 214 -1.04 -11.60 -9.50
CA VAL A 214 -0.77 -11.33 -10.91
C VAL A 214 -0.34 -9.88 -11.09
N LEU A 215 0.87 -9.69 -11.59
CA LEU A 215 1.44 -8.40 -11.95
C LEU A 215 1.31 -8.17 -13.46
N VAL A 216 0.74 -7.02 -13.86
CA VAL A 216 0.69 -6.59 -15.26
C VAL A 216 1.60 -5.37 -15.46
N ALA A 217 2.58 -5.47 -16.37
CA ALA A 217 3.59 -4.45 -16.60
C ALA A 217 3.79 -4.11 -18.09
N HIS A 218 4.36 -2.93 -18.35
CA HIS A 218 4.71 -2.44 -19.71
C HIS A 218 5.87 -3.23 -20.35
N HIS A 219 6.74 -3.83 -19.55
CA HIS A 219 7.93 -4.57 -19.98
C HIS A 219 8.28 -5.63 -18.94
N ASP A 220 9.22 -6.53 -19.28
CA ASP A 220 9.72 -7.56 -18.36
C ASP A 220 10.39 -6.92 -17.12
N PRO A 221 9.81 -7.02 -15.91
CA PRO A 221 10.24 -6.25 -14.75
C PRO A 221 11.40 -6.92 -13.99
N ILE A 222 12.41 -7.44 -14.69
CA ILE A 222 13.54 -8.21 -14.11
C ILE A 222 14.17 -7.55 -12.86
N PRO A 223 14.49 -6.23 -12.86
CA PRO A 223 15.08 -5.60 -11.68
C PRO A 223 14.16 -5.63 -10.46
N LEU A 224 12.85 -5.43 -10.67
CA LEU A 224 11.84 -5.51 -9.61
C LEU A 224 11.71 -6.92 -9.06
N LEU A 225 11.72 -7.94 -9.93
CA LEU A 225 11.65 -9.35 -9.52
C LEU A 225 12.83 -9.74 -8.62
N HIS A 226 14.05 -9.30 -8.95
CA HIS A 226 15.22 -9.53 -8.10
C HIS A 226 15.09 -8.86 -6.73
N GLN A 227 14.56 -7.63 -6.67
CA GLN A 227 14.35 -6.92 -5.40
C GLN A 227 13.26 -7.58 -4.56
N LEU A 228 12.17 -8.04 -5.19
CA LEU A 228 11.12 -8.80 -4.54
C LEU A 228 11.65 -10.10 -3.94
N ASP A 229 12.43 -10.88 -4.70
CA ASP A 229 12.99 -12.15 -4.21
C ASP A 229 13.94 -11.95 -3.02
N GLN A 230 14.79 -10.92 -3.08
CA GLN A 230 15.65 -10.54 -1.94
C GLN A 230 14.82 -10.18 -0.71
N ARG A 231 13.79 -9.34 -0.87
CA ARG A 231 12.87 -8.96 0.22
C ARG A 231 12.13 -10.18 0.78
N ALA A 232 11.69 -11.08 -0.10
CA ALA A 232 11.01 -12.32 0.27
C ALA A 232 11.95 -13.39 0.86
N SER A 233 13.26 -13.14 0.91
CA SER A 233 14.28 -14.09 1.34
C SER A 233 14.29 -15.39 0.50
N GLY A 234 14.17 -15.26 -0.83
CA GLY A 234 14.16 -16.41 -1.74
C GLY A 234 12.82 -17.13 -1.86
N ARG A 235 11.74 -16.60 -1.26
CA ARG A 235 10.40 -17.21 -1.23
C ARG A 235 9.48 -16.70 -2.33
N LEU A 236 10.03 -16.10 -3.38
CA LEU A 236 9.27 -15.75 -4.57
C LEU A 236 9.35 -16.90 -5.59
N ASP A 237 8.21 -17.24 -6.18
CA ASP A 237 8.13 -18.01 -7.41
C ASP A 237 7.44 -17.17 -8.49
N VAL A 238 7.89 -17.29 -9.75
CA VAL A 238 7.48 -16.40 -10.86
C VAL A 238 7.10 -17.21 -12.09
N ASP A 239 5.82 -17.19 -12.42
CA ASP A 239 5.29 -17.77 -13.65
C ASP A 239 4.93 -16.66 -14.65
N TYR A 240 5.40 -16.79 -15.89
CA TYR A 240 5.05 -15.84 -16.96
C TYR A 240 3.79 -16.33 -17.67
N GLU A 241 2.65 -15.71 -17.39
CA GLU A 241 1.37 -15.99 -18.06
C GLU A 241 1.35 -15.39 -19.48
N GLN A 242 1.91 -14.19 -19.63
CA GLN A 242 2.05 -13.53 -20.92
C GLN A 242 3.41 -12.83 -21.01
N ARG A 243 4.12 -13.08 -22.10
CA ARG A 243 5.29 -12.32 -22.53
C ARG A 243 4.84 -11.38 -23.65
N GLY A 244 5.35 -10.15 -23.65
CA GLY A 244 4.87 -9.05 -24.52
C GLY A 244 4.90 -9.34 -26.04
N PRO A 245 4.57 -8.33 -26.88
CA PRO A 245 4.82 -6.91 -26.63
C PRO A 245 3.65 -6.09 -26.05
N GLU A 246 2.42 -6.59 -26.05
CA GLU A 246 1.26 -5.79 -25.65
C GLU A 246 1.16 -5.59 -24.13
N ALA A 247 1.53 -6.62 -23.36
CA ALA A 247 1.64 -6.58 -21.91
C ALA A 247 2.54 -7.73 -21.42
N TRP A 248 3.16 -7.53 -20.27
CA TRP A 248 3.81 -8.59 -19.51
C TRP A 248 2.93 -8.94 -18.32
N ARG A 249 2.46 -10.19 -18.26
CA ARG A 249 1.62 -10.69 -17.17
C ARG A 249 2.35 -11.81 -16.47
N LEU A 250 2.62 -11.62 -15.18
CA LEU A 250 3.38 -12.55 -14.36
C LEU A 250 2.57 -12.91 -13.12
N ARG A 251 2.47 -14.20 -12.81
CA ARG A 251 1.93 -14.69 -11.54
C ARG A 251 3.09 -14.83 -10.55
N LEU A 252 2.98 -14.12 -9.44
CA LEU A 252 3.97 -14.06 -8.37
C LEU A 252 3.45 -14.84 -7.17
N THR A 253 4.04 -15.99 -6.85
CA THR A 253 3.62 -16.84 -5.73
C THR A 253 4.55 -16.67 -4.54
N LYS A 254 3.98 -16.60 -3.34
CA LYS A 254 4.74 -16.53 -2.08
C LYS A 254 4.86 -17.92 -1.48
N ARG A 255 6.09 -18.42 -1.33
CA ARG A 255 6.39 -19.75 -0.77
C ARG A 255 6.49 -19.76 0.75
#